data_AF-A0AA46L1H1-F1
#
_entry.id   AF-A0AA46L1H1-F1
#
_cell.length_a   1.000
_cell.length_b   1.000
_cell.length_c   1.000
_cell.angle_alpha   90.00
_cell.angle_beta   90.00
_cell.angle_gamma   90.00
#
_symmetry.space_group_name_H-M   'P 1'
#
loop_
_entity.id
_entity.type
_entity.pdbx_description
1 polymer ?
#
loop_
_entity_poly.entity_id
_entity_poly.type
_entity_poly.pdbx_seq_one_letter_code
_entity_poly.pdbx_strand_id
1 'polypeptide(L)'
;MIITSNNQDGIELHDFGVGYLKGVLESLDSSLMSINKEIESSSVWEVESYCDHGEYLIGVGFCVMQRYLFDVLQDIQIAPGLARDLGPRTSNGVAVARLIHSAANYWKHAPEWHIWLQELKPKSQKTIDEVLHSRDSADYPLSDLLSDLNGSSELTLTGCFPHLIHWRKAVFEHIKKNV
;
A
#
# COMPACT_ATOMS: atom_id res chain seq x y z
N MET A 1 7.96 -2.91 18.31
CA MET A 1 7.87 -4.05 19.26
C MET A 1 6.50 -4.69 19.11
N ILE A 2 6.47 -5.96 18.70
CA ILE A 2 5.24 -6.77 18.65
C ILE A 2 5.19 -7.61 19.91
N ILE A 3 4.06 -7.55 20.63
CA ILE A 3 3.79 -8.32 21.84
C ILE A 3 2.75 -9.38 21.48
N THR A 4 3.01 -10.62 21.87
CA THR A 4 2.07 -11.73 21.64
C THR A 4 1.33 -12.09 22.91
N SER A 5 0.01 -12.25 22.82
CA SER A 5 -0.80 -12.88 23.88
C SER A 5 -1.50 -14.12 23.34
N ASN A 6 -1.65 -15.16 24.16
CA ASN A 6 -2.48 -16.30 23.83
C ASN A 6 -3.91 -16.03 24.29
N ASN A 7 -4.87 -16.16 23.38
CA ASN A 7 -6.31 -16.14 23.70
C ASN A 7 -6.96 -17.47 23.25
N GLN A 8 -8.26 -17.64 23.54
CA GLN A 8 -8.98 -18.88 23.23
C GLN A 8 -9.04 -19.18 21.71
N ASP A 9 -8.82 -18.17 20.86
CA ASP A 9 -8.87 -18.25 19.40
C ASP A 9 -7.48 -18.27 18.72
N GLY A 10 -6.38 -18.24 19.49
CA GLY A 10 -5.01 -18.35 18.98
C GLY A 10 -4.02 -17.30 19.52
N ILE A 11 -3.05 -16.91 18.68
CA ILE A 11 -2.05 -15.88 18.99
C ILE A 11 -2.58 -14.53 18.55
N GLU A 12 -2.68 -13.61 19.49
CA GLU A 12 -2.99 -12.21 19.24
C GLU A 12 -1.71 -11.38 19.20
N LEU A 13 -1.57 -10.56 18.17
CA LEU A 13 -0.41 -9.70 17.94
C LEU A 13 -0.78 -8.25 18.25
N HIS A 14 -0.17 -7.71 19.30
CA HIS A 14 -0.28 -6.31 19.69
C HIS A 14 0.95 -5.56 19.22
N ASP A 15 0.77 -4.48 18.46
CA ASP A 15 1.85 -3.55 18.17
C ASP A 15 1.29 -2.13 18.21
N PHE A 16 2.04 -1.19 18.79
CA PHE A 16 1.61 0.20 18.91
C PHE A 16 1.69 0.96 17.58
N GLY A 17 2.54 0.50 16.66
CA GLY A 17 2.73 1.13 15.35
C GLY A 17 1.46 1.10 14.49
N VAL A 18 0.62 0.08 14.69
CA VAL A 18 -0.64 -0.10 13.97
C VAL A 18 -1.65 1.00 14.30
N GLY A 19 -1.64 1.52 15.52
CA GLY A 19 -2.49 2.62 15.94
C GLY A 19 -2.07 3.94 15.29
N TYR A 20 -0.76 4.20 15.23
CA TYR A 20 -0.22 5.37 14.52
C TYR A 20 -0.49 5.31 13.03
N LEU A 21 -0.29 4.14 12.41
CA LEU A 21 -0.65 3.89 11.03
C LEU A 21 -2.12 4.23 10.79
N LYS A 22 -3.04 3.62 11.55
CA LYS A 22 -4.49 3.83 11.40
C LYS A 22 -4.86 5.31 11.48
N GLY A 23 -4.35 6.03 12.49
CA GLY A 23 -4.64 7.46 12.65
C GLY A 23 -4.16 8.32 11.48
N VAL A 24 -3.01 7.99 10.88
CA VAL A 24 -2.52 8.70 9.68
C VAL A 24 -3.40 8.37 8.47
N LEU A 25 -3.75 7.09 8.25
CA LEU A 25 -4.60 6.70 7.14
C LEU A 25 -6.01 7.32 7.22
N GLU A 26 -6.61 7.38 8.42
CA GLU A 26 -7.91 8.03 8.64
C GLU A 26 -7.89 9.54 8.32
N SER A 27 -6.78 10.22 8.63
CA SER A 27 -6.58 11.63 8.29
C SER A 27 -6.46 11.84 6.77
N LEU A 28 -5.75 10.95 6.09
CA LEU A 28 -5.64 10.97 4.63
C LEU A 28 -6.99 10.65 3.97
N ASP A 29 -7.73 9.67 4.48
CA ASP A 29 -9.06 9.30 3.97
C ASP A 29 -10.06 10.45 4.12
N SER A 30 -9.99 11.20 5.22
CA SER A 30 -10.81 12.40 5.41
C SER A 30 -10.50 13.49 4.36
N SER A 31 -9.23 13.60 3.97
CA SER A 31 -8.79 14.53 2.92
C SER A 31 -9.24 14.05 1.54
N LEU A 32 -9.10 12.76 1.23
CA LEU A 32 -9.57 12.14 -0.01
C LEU A 32 -11.09 12.25 -0.17
N MET A 33 -11.85 12.04 0.90
CA MET A 33 -13.30 12.24 0.90
C MET A 33 -13.69 13.69 0.57
N SER A 34 -12.89 14.66 1.02
CA SER A 34 -13.12 16.07 0.69
C SER A 34 -12.83 16.32 -0.79
N ILE A 35 -11.73 15.79 -1.33
CA ILE A 35 -11.40 15.86 -2.77
C ILE A 35 -12.50 15.23 -3.63
N ASN A 36 -13.03 14.07 -3.25
CA ASN A 36 -14.10 13.41 -4.00
C ASN A 36 -15.37 14.26 -4.08
N LYS A 37 -15.74 14.96 -3.00
CA LYS A 37 -16.88 15.90 -3.01
C LYS A 37 -16.65 17.10 -3.94
N GLU A 38 -15.41 17.59 -3.98
CA GLU A 38 -15.04 18.65 -4.91
C GLU A 38 -15.17 18.15 -6.35
N ILE A 39 -14.67 16.95 -6.67
CA ILE A 39 -14.79 16.33 -8.01
C ILE A 39 -16.26 16.24 -8.44
N GLU A 40 -17.15 15.77 -7.57
CA GLU A 40 -18.59 15.63 -7.86
C GLU A 40 -19.29 16.97 -8.19
N SER A 41 -18.77 18.09 -7.67
CA SER A 41 -19.34 19.43 -7.87
C SER A 41 -18.58 20.30 -8.87
N SER A 42 -17.49 19.78 -9.44
CA SER A 42 -16.57 20.51 -10.32
C SER A 42 -16.92 20.44 -11.79
N SER A 43 -16.41 21.41 -12.56
CA SER A 43 -16.38 21.31 -14.02
C SER A 43 -15.29 20.35 -14.49
N VAL A 44 -15.40 19.85 -15.73
CA VAL A 44 -14.38 18.95 -16.33
C VAL A 44 -12.95 19.53 -16.29
N TRP A 45 -12.81 20.86 -16.30
CA TRP A 45 -11.50 21.53 -16.30
C TRP A 45 -10.80 21.52 -14.93
N GLU A 46 -11.54 21.26 -13.85
CA GLU A 46 -11.04 21.30 -12.48
C GLU A 46 -10.77 19.88 -11.95
N VAL A 47 -11.46 18.88 -12.48
CA VAL A 47 -11.37 17.47 -12.06
C VAL A 47 -9.93 16.95 -12.10
N GLU A 48 -9.17 17.28 -13.16
CA GLU A 48 -7.78 16.81 -13.32
C GLU A 48 -6.90 17.24 -12.13
N SER A 49 -6.99 18.51 -11.71
CA SER A 49 -6.20 18.99 -10.57
C SER A 49 -6.59 18.32 -9.25
N TYR A 50 -7.86 17.94 -9.09
CA TYR A 50 -8.33 17.22 -7.91
C TYR A 50 -7.87 15.76 -7.93
N CYS A 51 -7.90 15.10 -9.09
CA CYS A 51 -7.36 13.75 -9.26
C CYS A 51 -5.85 13.71 -8.99
N ASP A 52 -5.08 14.68 -9.50
CA ASP A 52 -3.65 14.81 -9.22
C ASP A 52 -3.36 14.94 -7.71
N HIS A 53 -4.18 15.75 -7.01
CA HIS A 53 -4.06 15.91 -5.57
C HIS A 53 -4.43 14.62 -4.83
N GLY A 54 -5.49 13.93 -5.25
CA GLY A 54 -5.90 12.64 -4.70
C GLY A 54 -4.80 11.59 -4.85
N GLU A 55 -4.24 11.44 -6.05
CA GLU A 55 -3.13 10.55 -6.36
C GLU A 55 -1.91 10.84 -5.49
N TYR A 56 -1.60 12.12 -5.26
CA TYR A 56 -0.53 12.54 -4.38
C TYR A 56 -0.73 12.05 -2.94
N LEU A 57 -1.93 12.24 -2.38
CA LEU A 57 -2.27 11.79 -1.02
C LEU A 57 -2.28 10.26 -0.90
N ILE A 58 -2.77 9.55 -1.92
CA ILE A 58 -2.76 8.08 -1.97
C ILE A 58 -1.32 7.56 -1.93
N GLY A 59 -0.42 8.18 -2.69
CA GLY A 59 0.99 7.82 -2.65
C GLY A 59 1.68 8.06 -1.30
N VAL A 60 1.32 9.13 -0.59
CA VAL A 60 1.72 9.33 0.81
C VAL A 60 1.21 8.18 1.68
N GLY A 61 -0.06 7.80 1.53
CA GLY A 61 -0.66 6.66 2.23
C GLY A 61 0.11 5.35 2.03
N PHE A 62 0.47 5.02 0.78
CA PHE A 62 1.32 3.87 0.49
C PHE A 62 2.70 3.96 1.14
N CYS A 63 3.31 5.15 1.20
CA CYS A 63 4.59 5.33 1.90
C CYS A 63 4.48 5.07 3.40
N VAL A 64 3.40 5.52 4.04
CA VAL A 64 3.16 5.27 5.48
C VAL A 64 2.90 3.78 5.72
N MET A 65 2.14 3.11 4.85
CA MET A 65 1.97 1.65 4.91
C MET A 65 3.29 0.91 4.72
N GLN A 66 4.12 1.32 3.75
CA GLN A 66 5.45 0.76 3.53
C GLN A 66 6.34 0.94 4.77
N ARG A 67 6.25 2.09 5.44
CA ARG A 67 6.96 2.33 6.70
C ARG A 67 6.54 1.33 7.77
N TYR A 68 5.23 1.09 7.93
CA TYR A 68 4.71 0.10 8.86
C TYR A 68 5.21 -1.32 8.54
N LEU A 69 5.29 -1.72 7.26
CA LEU A 69 5.88 -3.00 6.87
C LEU A 69 7.34 -3.12 7.38
N PHE A 70 8.13 -2.05 7.31
CA PHE A 70 9.50 -2.07 7.84
C PHE A 70 9.54 -2.09 9.37
N ASP A 71 8.64 -1.39 10.04
CA ASP A 71 8.57 -1.38 11.51
C ASP A 71 8.19 -2.76 12.07
N VAL A 72 7.31 -3.50 11.38
CA VAL A 72 6.98 -4.89 11.74
C VAL A 72 8.18 -5.82 11.59
N LEU A 73 9.02 -5.59 10.58
CA LEU A 73 10.21 -6.40 10.32
C LEU A 73 11.43 -5.96 11.14
N GLN A 74 11.29 -4.93 11.97
CA GLN A 74 12.37 -4.47 12.83
C GLN A 74 12.82 -5.62 13.73
N ASP A 75 14.12 -5.91 13.69
CA ASP A 75 14.78 -6.97 14.45
C ASP A 75 14.30 -8.41 14.12
N ILE A 76 13.59 -8.60 12.99
CA ILE A 76 13.20 -9.92 12.47
C ILE A 76 14.17 -10.33 11.35
N GLN A 77 14.81 -11.50 11.52
CA GLN A 77 15.68 -12.05 10.48
C GLN A 77 14.88 -12.80 9.41
N ILE A 78 14.43 -12.08 8.38
CA ILE A 78 13.76 -12.63 7.20
C ILE A 78 14.25 -11.93 5.94
N ALA A 79 14.37 -12.68 4.84
CA ALA A 79 14.69 -12.08 3.55
C ALA A 79 13.58 -11.08 3.15
N PRO A 80 13.89 -9.81 2.83
CA PRO A 80 12.86 -8.80 2.57
C PRO A 80 11.92 -9.15 1.41
N GLY A 81 12.44 -9.84 0.38
CA GLY A 81 11.63 -10.33 -0.73
C GLY A 81 10.60 -11.36 -0.27
N LEU A 82 11.04 -12.35 0.52
CA LEU A 82 10.16 -13.37 1.08
C LEU A 82 9.10 -12.75 1.99
N ALA A 83 9.48 -11.82 2.86
CA ALA A 83 8.53 -11.15 3.75
C ALA A 83 7.39 -10.47 2.97
N ARG A 84 7.70 -9.83 1.84
CA ARG A 84 6.71 -9.18 0.97
C ARG A 84 5.80 -10.15 0.21
N ASP A 85 6.18 -11.42 0.13
CA ASP A 85 5.42 -12.48 -0.58
C ASP A 85 4.46 -13.26 0.33
N LEU A 86 4.50 -12.99 1.64
CA LEU A 86 3.60 -13.57 2.64
C LEU A 86 2.25 -12.84 2.69
N GLY A 87 1.27 -13.48 3.34
CA GLY A 87 -0.02 -12.88 3.63
C GLY A 87 -1.01 -12.91 2.46
N PRO A 88 -2.01 -12.00 2.48
CA PRO A 88 -3.05 -11.93 1.46
C PRO A 88 -2.50 -11.68 0.06
N ARG A 89 -3.26 -12.19 -0.92
CA ARG A 89 -2.98 -12.02 -2.35
C ARG A 89 -4.19 -11.45 -3.05
N THR A 90 -3.96 -10.66 -4.09
CA THR A 90 -5.02 -10.21 -5.00
C THR A 90 -5.60 -11.39 -5.78
N SER A 91 -6.71 -11.16 -6.48
CA SER A 91 -7.33 -12.16 -7.37
C SER A 91 -6.35 -12.68 -8.44
N ASN A 92 -5.41 -11.83 -8.88
CA ASN A 92 -4.35 -12.18 -9.83
C ASN A 92 -3.13 -12.86 -9.17
N GLY A 93 -3.22 -13.19 -7.88
CA GLY A 93 -2.22 -13.95 -7.16
C GLY A 93 -1.01 -13.15 -6.67
N VAL A 94 -1.00 -11.82 -6.79
CA VAL A 94 0.10 -10.97 -6.34
C VAL A 94 -0.04 -10.66 -4.85
N ALA A 95 1.04 -10.77 -4.08
CA ALA A 95 1.01 -10.46 -2.65
C ALA A 95 0.73 -8.97 -2.39
N VAL A 96 -0.23 -8.67 -1.51
CA VAL A 96 -0.65 -7.28 -1.25
C VAL A 96 0.49 -6.44 -0.65
N ALA A 97 1.28 -7.01 0.25
CA ALA A 97 2.42 -6.30 0.84
C ALA A 97 3.50 -5.93 -0.20
N ARG A 98 3.65 -6.73 -1.26
CA ARG A 98 4.51 -6.41 -2.40
C ARG A 98 3.94 -5.23 -3.19
N LEU A 99 2.64 -5.23 -3.49
CA LEU A 99 1.97 -4.13 -4.20
C LEU A 99 2.09 -2.81 -3.44
N ILE A 100 1.80 -2.80 -2.13
CA ILE A 100 1.97 -1.64 -1.26
C ILE A 100 3.43 -1.13 -1.30
N HIS A 101 4.40 -2.04 -1.22
CA HIS A 101 5.81 -1.67 -1.28
C HIS A 101 6.19 -1.04 -2.62
N SER A 102 5.67 -1.57 -3.72
CA SER A 102 5.96 -1.08 -5.08
C SER A 102 5.24 0.24 -5.37
N ALA A 103 4.01 0.41 -4.91
CA ALA A 103 3.26 1.67 -4.96
C ALA A 103 4.01 2.81 -4.25
N ALA A 104 4.51 2.55 -3.04
CA ALA A 104 5.33 3.52 -2.31
C ALA A 104 6.64 3.84 -3.03
N ASN A 105 7.31 2.85 -3.63
CA ASN A 105 8.53 3.09 -4.40
C ASN A 105 8.26 3.85 -5.70
N TYR A 106 7.16 3.57 -6.38
CA TYR A 106 6.70 4.33 -7.53
C TYR A 106 6.52 5.79 -7.15
N TRP A 107 5.73 6.09 -6.13
CA TRP A 107 5.47 7.47 -5.72
C TRP A 107 6.76 8.24 -5.38
N LYS A 108 7.70 7.62 -4.65
CA LYS A 108 8.96 8.26 -4.26
C LYS A 108 9.91 8.52 -5.45
N HIS A 109 9.96 7.60 -6.41
CA HIS A 109 11.05 7.57 -7.38
C HIS A 109 10.62 7.81 -8.83
N ALA A 110 9.33 7.72 -9.16
CA ALA A 110 8.84 8.00 -10.51
C ALA A 110 9.29 9.37 -11.06
N PRO A 111 9.33 10.47 -10.26
CA PRO A 111 9.88 11.74 -10.71
C PRO A 111 11.36 11.68 -11.17
N GLU A 112 12.15 10.74 -10.65
CA GLU A 112 13.57 10.55 -10.97
C GLU A 112 13.79 9.71 -12.23
N TRP A 113 12.76 8.98 -12.68
CA TRP A 113 12.91 7.99 -13.74
C TRP A 113 12.90 8.59 -15.14
N HIS A 114 12.44 9.84 -15.28
CA HIS A 114 12.37 10.56 -16.55
C HIS A 114 11.82 9.65 -17.66
N ILE A 115 10.66 9.01 -17.41
CA ILE A 115 10.09 7.93 -18.21
C ILE A 115 9.94 8.25 -19.72
N TRP A 116 9.89 9.55 -20.06
CA TRP A 116 9.79 10.06 -21.43
C TRP A 116 11.14 10.36 -22.10
N LEU A 117 12.24 10.35 -21.36
CA LEU A 117 13.56 10.80 -21.82
C LEU A 117 14.59 9.67 -21.90
N GLN A 118 14.39 8.57 -21.17
CA GLN A 118 15.36 7.49 -21.10
C GLN A 118 14.70 6.13 -20.87
N GLU A 119 15.39 5.08 -21.31
CA GLU A 119 15.01 3.70 -20.98
C GLU A 119 15.14 3.46 -19.47
N LEU A 120 14.13 2.79 -18.92
CA LEU A 120 14.09 2.50 -17.50
C LEU A 120 15.04 1.37 -17.12
N LYS A 121 15.71 1.53 -15.98
CA LYS A 121 16.44 0.43 -15.37
C LYS A 121 15.46 -0.72 -15.06
N PRO A 122 15.87 -2.00 -15.15
CA PRO A 122 14.98 -3.14 -14.94
C PRO A 122 14.20 -3.11 -13.63
N LYS A 123 14.80 -2.57 -12.55
CA LYS A 123 14.14 -2.42 -11.25
C LYS A 123 13.03 -1.36 -11.25
N SER A 124 13.24 -0.25 -11.96
CA SER A 124 12.24 0.81 -12.11
C SER A 124 11.06 0.30 -12.94
N GLN A 125 11.35 -0.34 -14.09
CA GLN A 125 10.32 -0.95 -14.93
C GLN A 125 9.48 -1.96 -14.14
N LYS A 126 10.14 -2.88 -13.41
CA LYS A 126 9.44 -3.83 -12.56
C LYS A 126 8.52 -3.17 -11.51
N THR A 127 8.93 -2.01 -10.98
CA THR A 127 8.10 -1.28 -10.02
C THR A 127 6.85 -0.73 -10.70
N ILE A 128 6.97 -0.21 -11.92
CA ILE A 128 5.84 0.23 -12.72
C ILE A 128 4.92 -0.95 -13.06
N ASP A 129 5.47 -2.07 -13.54
CA ASP A 129 4.69 -3.25 -13.90
C ASP A 129 3.88 -3.80 -12.70
N GLU A 130 4.50 -3.80 -11.51
CA GLU A 130 3.84 -4.22 -10.27
C GLU A 130 2.72 -3.24 -9.87
N VAL A 131 2.89 -1.93 -10.08
CA VAL A 131 1.88 -0.91 -9.76
C VAL A 131 0.72 -0.91 -10.76
N LEU A 132 0.99 -1.08 -12.05
CA LEU A 132 -0.06 -1.19 -13.08
C LEU A 132 -0.93 -2.44 -12.88
N HIS A 133 -0.41 -3.44 -12.17
CA HIS A 133 -1.16 -4.61 -11.71
C HIS A 133 -1.94 -5.31 -12.85
N SER A 134 -1.24 -5.55 -13.96
CA SER A 134 -1.73 -6.15 -15.22
C SER A 134 -2.45 -5.21 -16.19
N ARG A 135 -2.49 -3.91 -15.92
CA ARG A 135 -2.89 -2.88 -16.90
C ARG A 135 -1.74 -2.56 -17.84
N ASP A 136 -2.07 -2.17 -19.07
CA ASP A 136 -1.09 -1.67 -20.04
C ASP A 136 -0.65 -0.22 -19.70
N SER A 137 -1.56 0.58 -19.15
CA SER A 137 -1.34 1.96 -18.74
C SER A 137 -2.40 2.41 -17.74
N ALA A 138 -2.11 3.47 -16.98
CA ALA A 138 -3.08 4.16 -16.13
C ALA A 138 -2.66 5.63 -15.96
N ASP A 139 -3.64 6.54 -16.00
CA ASP A 139 -3.40 7.97 -15.74
C ASP A 139 -3.12 8.21 -14.25
N TYR A 140 -3.84 7.50 -13.39
CA TYR A 140 -3.74 7.54 -11.92
C TYR A 140 -3.46 6.13 -11.36
N PRO A 141 -2.25 5.60 -11.57
CA PRO A 141 -1.92 4.21 -11.28
C PRO A 141 -2.05 3.82 -9.81
N LEU A 142 -1.80 4.74 -8.87
CA LEU A 142 -1.93 4.46 -7.44
C LEU A 142 -3.41 4.41 -7.01
N SER A 143 -4.24 5.29 -7.57
CA SER A 143 -5.69 5.28 -7.37
C SER A 143 -6.32 3.99 -7.89
N ASP A 144 -5.95 3.56 -9.11
CA ASP A 144 -6.39 2.30 -9.70
C ASP A 144 -5.99 1.09 -8.85
N LEU A 145 -4.73 1.05 -8.41
CA LEU A 145 -4.25 0.00 -7.53
C LEU A 145 -4.98 0.00 -6.18
N LEU A 146 -5.25 1.17 -5.60
CA LEU A 146 -6.01 1.28 -4.36
C LEU A 146 -7.44 0.74 -4.52
N SER A 147 -8.09 1.03 -5.64
CA SER A 147 -9.41 0.46 -5.96
C SER A 147 -9.36 -1.08 -6.00
N ASP A 148 -8.33 -1.65 -6.65
CA ASP A 148 -8.13 -3.10 -6.68
C ASP A 148 -7.97 -3.70 -5.27
N LEU A 149 -7.23 -3.02 -4.39
CA LEU A 149 -6.97 -3.49 -3.02
C LEU A 149 -8.20 -3.40 -2.13
N ASN A 150 -9.06 -2.41 -2.36
CA ASN A 150 -10.33 -2.23 -1.64
C ASN A 150 -11.44 -3.14 -2.19
N GLY A 151 -11.35 -3.55 -3.46
CA GLY A 151 -12.41 -4.27 -4.15
C GLY A 151 -13.68 -3.42 -4.35
N SER A 152 -13.56 -2.10 -4.30
CA SER A 152 -14.64 -1.14 -4.46
C SER A 152 -14.16 0.14 -5.15
N SER A 153 -15.10 0.95 -5.63
CA SER A 153 -14.82 2.28 -6.17
C SER A 153 -14.59 3.33 -5.07
N GLU A 154 -14.80 2.99 -3.81
CA GLU A 154 -14.56 3.90 -2.68
C GLU A 154 -13.08 3.81 -2.27
N LEU A 155 -12.33 4.84 -2.65
CA LEU A 155 -10.88 4.91 -2.42
C LEU A 155 -10.59 5.33 -0.98
N THR A 156 -10.41 4.32 -0.12
CA THR A 156 -9.97 4.49 1.28
C THR A 156 -8.65 3.76 1.49
N LEU A 157 -7.67 4.43 2.05
CA LEU A 157 -6.41 3.84 2.49
C LEU A 157 -6.62 2.94 3.70
N THR A 158 -7.59 3.25 4.56
CA THR A 158 -7.99 2.35 5.66
C THR A 158 -8.58 1.03 5.15
N GLY A 159 -9.10 0.97 3.93
CA GLY A 159 -9.49 -0.28 3.27
C GLY A 159 -8.34 -1.28 3.11
N CYS A 160 -7.09 -0.80 3.08
CA CYS A 160 -5.89 -1.67 3.06
C CYS A 160 -5.53 -2.25 4.44
N PHE A 161 -6.12 -1.73 5.52
CA PHE A 161 -5.71 -2.08 6.89
C PHE A 161 -5.85 -3.57 7.22
N PRO A 162 -6.95 -4.27 6.88
CA PRO A 162 -7.06 -5.72 7.10
C PRO A 162 -5.93 -6.52 6.43
N HIS A 163 -5.49 -6.10 5.25
CA HIS A 163 -4.40 -6.77 4.53
C HIS A 163 -3.08 -6.70 5.28
N LEU A 164 -2.79 -5.54 5.90
CA LEU A 164 -1.58 -5.33 6.72
C LEU A 164 -1.60 -6.17 7.99
N ILE A 165 -2.76 -6.28 8.65
CA ILE A 165 -2.93 -7.12 9.84
C ILE A 165 -2.70 -8.61 9.51
N HIS A 166 -3.31 -9.08 8.43
CA HIS A 166 -3.14 -10.46 7.96
C HIS A 166 -1.70 -10.74 7.50
N TRP A 167 -1.07 -9.79 6.81
CA TRP A 167 0.33 -9.91 6.42
C TRP A 167 1.25 -10.03 7.65
N ARG A 168 1.08 -9.16 8.65
CA ARG A 168 1.86 -9.22 9.90
C ARG A 168 1.72 -10.58 10.59
N LYS A 169 0.50 -11.12 10.63
CA LYS A 169 0.25 -12.46 11.18
C LYS A 169 1.00 -13.53 10.39
N ALA A 170 0.94 -13.50 9.07
CA ALA A 170 1.64 -14.46 8.21
C ALA A 170 3.17 -14.40 8.38
N VAL A 171 3.74 -13.20 8.55
CA VAL A 171 5.17 -13.04 8.88
C VAL A 171 5.49 -13.73 10.20
N PHE A 172 4.72 -13.47 11.26
CA PHE A 172 4.98 -14.06 12.57
C PHE A 172 4.86 -15.58 12.57
N GLU A 173 3.82 -16.12 11.91
CA GLU A 173 3.64 -17.57 11.74
C GLU A 173 4.79 -18.21 10.96
N HIS A 174 5.33 -17.52 9.95
CA HIS A 174 6.50 -17.97 9.20
C HIS A 174 7.73 -18.06 10.12
N ILE A 175 8.02 -17.02 10.89
CA ILE A 175 9.16 -17.03 11.82
C ILE A 175 9.02 -18.14 12.85
N LYS A 176 7.85 -18.29 13.49
CA LYS A 176 7.63 -19.33 14.51
C LYS A 176 7.84 -20.76 13.97
N LYS A 177 7.58 -21.01 12.69
CA LYS A 177 7.78 -22.33 12.07
C LYS A 177 9.24 -22.63 11.70
N ASN A 178 10.07 -21.59 11.59
CA ASN A 178 11.45 -21.68 11.10
C ASN A 178 12.50 -21.32 12.17
N VAL A 179 12.07 -21.19 13.43
CA VAL A 179 12.89 -21.06 14.64
C VAL A 179 12.74 -22.35 15.44
#